data_AF-A0A7W7LQ69-F1
#
_entry.id   AF-A0A7W7LQ69-F1
#
_cell.length_a   1.000
_cell.length_b   1.000
_cell.length_c   1.000
_cell.angle_alpha   90.00
_cell.angle_beta   90.00
_cell.angle_gamma   90.00
#
_symmetry.space_group_name_H-M   'P 1'
#
loop_
_entity.id
_entity.type
_entity.pdbx_description
1 polymer ?
#
loop_
_entity_poly.entity_id
_entity_poly.type
_entity_poly.pdbx_seq_one_letter_code
_entity_poly.pdbx_strand_id
1 'polypeptide(L)'
;MTHFAARTSWFLRVGASVAGALALLAAAVPPASAGGSTCSGQACILVEGSGLYVSRVTATPAQDAQFYGHFRMYGGGVNGDSAVQVWHKGSRYTLALGHGVPDHTKFCVEAWEHINDQKRQVGRTCVDIHA
;
A
#
# COMPACT_ATOMS: atom_id res chain seq x y z
N MET A 1 -62.45 57.50 -13.88
CA MET A 1 -62.28 56.03 -13.88
C MET A 1 -62.50 55.56 -15.31
N THR A 2 -61.66 54.84 -16.04
CA THR A 2 -60.24 54.47 -15.98
C THR A 2 -59.93 53.99 -17.40
N HIS A 3 -58.76 54.33 -17.96
CA HIS A 3 -58.42 54.09 -19.36
C HIS A 3 -57.58 52.82 -19.59
N PHE A 4 -57.82 52.22 -20.77
CA PHE A 4 -56.94 51.47 -21.68
C PHE A 4 -56.35 50.08 -21.34
N ALA A 5 -56.86 49.10 -22.11
CA ALA A 5 -56.19 48.21 -23.09
C ALA A 5 -54.89 47.48 -22.73
N ALA A 6 -54.85 46.17 -23.01
CA ALA A 6 -54.12 45.60 -24.16
C ALA A 6 -54.28 44.06 -24.22
N ARG A 7 -54.38 43.56 -25.46
CA ARG A 7 -54.39 42.15 -25.88
C ARG A 7 -52.97 41.58 -25.80
N THR A 8 -52.82 40.37 -25.25
CA THR A 8 -51.60 39.57 -25.39
C THR A 8 -51.96 38.10 -25.64
N SER A 9 -51.76 37.69 -26.90
CA SER A 9 -51.58 36.32 -27.43
C SER A 9 -50.45 35.57 -26.70
N TRP A 10 -50.21 34.26 -26.72
CA TRP A 10 -50.78 33.03 -27.27
C TRP A 10 -49.81 31.92 -26.79
N PHE A 11 -50.33 30.70 -26.63
CA PHE A 11 -49.63 29.41 -26.44
C PHE A 11 -49.09 28.99 -25.07
N LEU A 12 -49.94 28.23 -24.37
CA LEU A 12 -49.55 27.09 -23.55
C LEU A 12 -49.10 25.93 -24.44
N ARG A 13 -47.85 25.44 -24.29
CA ARG A 13 -47.54 24.01 -24.50
C ARG A 13 -46.51 23.51 -23.49
N VAL A 14 -46.99 22.50 -22.78
CA VAL A 14 -46.36 21.62 -21.79
C VAL A 14 -45.03 21.05 -22.28
N GLY A 15 -44.05 21.05 -21.37
CA GLY A 15 -42.81 20.29 -21.47
C GLY A 15 -42.24 20.07 -20.07
N ALA A 16 -42.87 19.15 -19.32
CA ALA A 16 -42.37 18.67 -18.04
C ALA A 16 -41.25 17.63 -18.25
N SER A 17 -40.47 17.39 -17.19
CA SER A 17 -39.44 16.34 -17.01
C SER A 17 -38.02 16.77 -17.44
N VAL A 18 -36.93 16.58 -16.70
CA VAL A 18 -36.61 15.59 -15.64
C VAL A 18 -35.65 16.24 -14.63
N ALA A 19 -35.84 15.84 -13.38
CA ALA A 19 -35.09 16.22 -12.21
C ALA A 19 -33.60 15.79 -12.22
N GLY A 20 -32.82 16.50 -11.41
CA GLY A 20 -31.76 15.90 -10.58
C GLY A 20 -30.47 15.50 -11.29
N ALA A 21 -29.57 16.46 -11.48
CA ALA A 21 -28.15 16.13 -11.55
C ALA A 21 -27.65 15.78 -10.14
N LEU A 22 -27.80 14.51 -9.74
CA LEU A 22 -27.07 13.94 -8.60
C LEU A 22 -25.60 13.87 -8.98
N ALA A 23 -24.85 14.93 -8.67
CA ALA A 23 -23.40 14.87 -8.65
C ALA A 23 -23.00 13.99 -7.45
N LEU A 24 -22.99 12.67 -7.66
CA LEU A 24 -22.27 11.74 -6.81
C LEU A 24 -20.79 12.07 -6.95
N LEU A 25 -20.32 13.01 -6.11
CA LEU A 25 -18.92 13.09 -5.73
C LEU A 25 -18.61 11.77 -5.02
N ALA A 26 -18.25 10.76 -5.82
CA ALA A 26 -17.47 9.66 -5.32
C ALA A 26 -16.17 10.30 -4.80
N ALA A 27 -16.14 10.57 -3.50
CA ALA A 27 -14.90 10.70 -2.78
C ALA A 27 -14.17 9.39 -3.07
N ALA A 28 -13.27 9.44 -4.05
CA ALA A 28 -12.38 8.35 -4.37
C ALA A 28 -11.46 8.23 -3.16
N VAL A 29 -11.91 7.49 -2.15
CA VAL A 29 -11.04 7.01 -1.09
C VAL A 29 -9.98 6.22 -1.85
N PRO A 30 -8.70 6.64 -1.84
CA PRO A 30 -7.67 5.87 -2.51
C PRO A 30 -7.78 4.42 -2.02
N PRO A 31 -7.68 3.43 -2.92
CA PRO A 31 -7.77 2.05 -2.49
C PRO A 31 -6.67 1.81 -1.43
N ALA A 32 -7.11 1.50 -0.21
CA ALA A 32 -6.26 1.13 0.91
C ALA A 32 -5.15 0.17 0.44
N SER A 33 -3.92 0.69 0.37
CA SER A 33 -2.78 -0.05 -0.17
C SER A 33 -2.22 -0.97 0.90
N ALA A 34 -2.76 -2.17 0.90
CA ALA A 34 -2.53 -3.21 1.88
C ALA A 34 -1.31 -4.10 1.62
N GLY A 35 -0.65 -3.84 0.52
CA GLY A 35 0.51 -4.57 0.07
C GLY A 35 1.44 -3.63 -0.65
N GLY A 36 2.72 -3.90 -0.52
CA GLY A 36 3.76 -3.09 -1.12
C GLY A 36 5.00 -3.92 -1.30
N SER A 37 5.78 -3.58 -2.31
CA SER A 37 7.11 -4.14 -2.48
C SER A 37 8.08 -3.02 -2.80
N THR A 38 9.26 -3.12 -2.20
CA THR A 38 10.36 -2.20 -2.47
C THR A 38 11.68 -2.91 -2.22
N CYS A 39 12.72 -2.45 -2.89
CA CYS A 39 14.07 -2.96 -2.79
C CYS A 39 15.05 -1.82 -2.51
N SER A 40 16.07 -2.08 -1.71
CA SER A 40 17.16 -1.15 -1.45
C SER A 40 18.41 -1.92 -1.03
N GLY A 41 19.52 -1.63 -1.72
CA GLY A 41 20.75 -2.41 -1.60
C GLY A 41 20.49 -3.87 -1.96
N GLN A 42 20.91 -4.79 -1.08
CA GLN A 42 20.73 -6.23 -1.29
C GLN A 42 19.42 -6.78 -0.74
N ALA A 43 18.53 -5.94 -0.19
CA ALA A 43 17.29 -6.37 0.45
C ALA A 43 16.06 -5.91 -0.34
N CYS A 44 15.09 -6.82 -0.52
CA CYS A 44 13.74 -6.52 -0.95
C CYS A 44 12.75 -6.98 0.12
N ILE A 45 11.64 -6.24 0.22
CA ILE A 45 10.48 -6.60 1.04
C ILE A 45 9.25 -6.73 0.14
N LEU A 46 8.39 -7.69 0.46
CA LEU A 46 7.05 -7.82 -0.08
C LEU A 46 6.08 -7.99 1.11
N VAL A 47 5.12 -7.08 1.23
CA VAL A 47 4.01 -7.20 2.19
C VAL A 47 2.76 -7.58 1.40
N GLU A 48 2.09 -8.65 1.81
CA GLU A 48 0.87 -9.15 1.17
C GLU A 48 -0.32 -9.00 2.11
N GLY A 49 -1.39 -8.35 1.65
CA GLY A 49 -2.54 -8.01 2.49
C GLY A 49 -3.72 -7.40 1.71
N SER A 50 -4.78 -7.03 2.44
CA SER A 50 -5.93 -6.25 1.95
C SER A 50 -6.41 -5.24 3.01
N GLY A 51 -6.68 -3.99 2.64
CA GLY A 51 -6.82 -2.88 3.59
C GLY A 51 -5.69 -2.79 4.63
N LEU A 52 -6.07 -2.75 5.91
CA LEU A 52 -5.13 -2.80 7.03
C LEU A 52 -4.79 -4.23 7.48
N TYR A 53 -5.29 -5.26 6.78
CA TYR A 53 -4.98 -6.65 7.09
C TYR A 53 -3.71 -7.10 6.38
N VAL A 54 -2.72 -7.58 7.14
CA VAL A 54 -1.46 -8.12 6.60
C VAL A 54 -1.42 -9.62 6.80
N SER A 55 -1.36 -10.36 5.70
CA SER A 55 -1.32 -11.83 5.71
C SER A 55 0.10 -12.33 5.99
N ARG A 56 1.11 -11.78 5.31
CA ARG A 56 2.51 -12.15 5.44
C ARG A 56 3.45 -11.05 4.98
N VAL A 57 4.68 -11.12 5.47
CA VAL A 57 5.80 -10.28 5.04
C VAL A 57 6.94 -11.19 4.59
N THR A 58 7.49 -10.92 3.42
CA THR A 58 8.58 -11.69 2.82
C THR A 58 9.76 -10.80 2.54
N ALA A 59 10.93 -11.18 3.04
CA ALA A 59 12.23 -10.64 2.64
C ALA A 59 12.85 -11.53 1.56
N THR A 60 13.43 -10.91 0.53
CA THR A 60 14.23 -11.60 -0.49
C THR A 60 15.51 -10.83 -0.78
N PRO A 61 16.55 -11.48 -1.31
CA PRO A 61 17.66 -10.78 -1.92
C PRO A 61 17.17 -9.93 -3.10
N ALA A 62 17.85 -8.80 -3.34
CA ALA A 62 17.67 -8.04 -4.58
C ALA A 62 18.07 -8.86 -5.81
N GLN A 63 17.67 -8.39 -7.00
CA GLN A 63 18.04 -9.04 -8.24
C GLN A 63 19.58 -9.12 -8.33
N ASP A 64 20.09 -10.34 -8.51
CA ASP A 64 21.51 -10.69 -8.58
C ASP A 64 22.31 -10.51 -7.27
N ALA A 65 21.65 -10.24 -6.14
CA ALA A 65 22.29 -10.24 -4.84
C ALA A 65 22.58 -11.67 -4.35
N GLN A 66 23.80 -11.88 -3.86
CA GLN A 66 24.22 -13.07 -3.14
C GLN A 66 25.13 -12.65 -1.99
N PHE A 67 24.84 -13.12 -0.78
CA PHE A 67 25.62 -12.76 0.41
C PHE A 67 25.53 -13.83 1.50
N TYR A 68 26.56 -13.88 2.35
CA TYR A 68 26.56 -14.64 3.58
C TYR A 68 26.20 -13.71 4.74
N GLY A 69 25.13 -14.00 5.49
CA GLY A 69 24.54 -13.08 6.44
C GLY A 69 23.08 -13.41 6.74
N HIS A 70 22.33 -12.48 7.31
CA HIS A 70 20.91 -12.71 7.66
C HIS A 70 20.04 -11.52 7.27
N PHE A 71 18.75 -11.79 7.12
CA PHE A 71 17.73 -10.77 7.10
C PHE A 71 17.19 -10.55 8.51
N ARG A 72 17.00 -9.29 8.89
CA ARG A 72 16.21 -8.90 10.05
C ARG A 72 14.91 -8.27 9.57
N MET A 73 13.77 -8.79 10.01
CA MET A 73 12.45 -8.22 9.75
C MET A 73 11.84 -7.65 11.01
N TYR A 74 11.28 -6.44 10.94
CA TYR A 74 10.63 -5.80 12.07
C TYR A 74 9.50 -4.85 11.68
N GLY A 75 8.61 -4.57 12.63
CA GLY A 75 7.45 -3.68 12.46
C GLY A 75 6.12 -4.41 12.54
N GLY A 76 5.02 -3.71 12.81
CA GLY A 76 3.68 -4.34 12.90
C GLY A 76 3.60 -5.58 13.80
N GLY A 77 4.30 -5.56 14.94
CA GLY A 77 4.35 -6.70 15.88
C GLY A 77 5.35 -7.80 15.53
N VAL A 78 6.06 -7.74 14.39
CA VAL A 78 7.15 -8.65 14.08
C VAL A 78 8.51 -8.09 14.50
N ASN A 79 9.40 -8.97 14.94
CA ASN A 79 10.83 -8.71 15.14
C ASN A 79 11.56 -10.05 15.12
N GLY A 80 12.23 -10.38 14.02
CA GLY A 80 12.87 -11.67 13.88
C GLY A 80 13.96 -11.71 12.81
N ASP A 81 15.00 -12.49 13.10
CA ASP A 81 16.10 -12.75 12.21
C ASP A 81 15.88 -14.05 11.44
N SER A 82 16.32 -14.09 10.18
CA SER A 82 16.28 -15.30 9.38
C SER A 82 17.23 -16.36 9.92
N ALA A 83 16.77 -17.61 10.00
CA ALA A 83 17.57 -18.73 10.50
C ALA A 83 18.70 -19.16 9.55
N VAL A 84 18.51 -18.97 8.24
CA VAL A 84 19.53 -19.33 7.23
C VAL A 84 20.51 -18.19 7.03
N GLN A 85 21.75 -18.54 6.70
CA GLN A 85 22.84 -17.58 6.56
C GLN A 85 23.37 -17.39 5.14
N VAL A 86 22.90 -18.17 4.16
CA VAL A 86 23.34 -18.06 2.77
C VAL A 86 22.17 -17.62 1.93
N TRP A 87 22.33 -16.50 1.24
CA TRP A 87 21.27 -15.87 0.46
C TRP A 87 21.67 -15.78 -1.00
N HIS A 88 20.78 -16.23 -1.89
CA HIS A 88 20.93 -16.14 -3.34
C HIS A 88 19.57 -15.89 -3.99
N LYS A 89 19.58 -15.60 -5.30
CA LYS A 89 18.36 -15.46 -6.09
C LYS A 89 17.38 -16.63 -5.84
N GLY A 90 16.13 -16.29 -5.54
CA GLY A 90 15.07 -17.26 -5.24
C GLY A 90 14.93 -17.62 -3.76
N SER A 91 15.90 -17.28 -2.91
CA SER A 91 15.78 -17.43 -1.46
C SER A 91 14.71 -16.50 -0.88
N ARG A 92 14.00 -16.97 0.15
CA ARG A 92 12.93 -16.21 0.82
C ARG A 92 12.98 -16.41 2.32
N TYR A 93 12.78 -15.34 3.06
CA TYR A 93 12.45 -15.37 4.49
C TYR A 93 11.06 -14.80 4.65
N THR A 94 10.11 -15.60 5.12
CA THR A 94 8.69 -15.20 5.23
C THR A 94 8.21 -15.34 6.66
N LEU A 95 7.52 -14.32 7.15
CA LEU A 95 6.78 -14.34 8.40
C LEU A 95 5.29 -14.24 8.10
N ALA A 96 4.52 -15.23 8.57
CA ALA A 96 3.07 -15.16 8.54
C ALA A 96 2.59 -14.27 9.69
N LEU A 97 1.76 -13.28 9.39
CA LEU A 97 1.19 -12.37 10.39
C LEU A 97 -0.27 -12.69 10.65
N GLY A 98 -1.08 -12.74 9.59
CA GLY A 98 -2.47 -13.12 9.64
C GLY A 98 -3.39 -12.21 10.48
N HIS A 99 -3.06 -10.93 10.66
CA HIS A 99 -3.82 -10.01 11.49
C HIS A 99 -3.89 -8.58 10.91
N GLY A 100 -4.81 -7.77 11.46
CA GLY A 100 -4.93 -6.35 11.14
C GLY A 100 -3.90 -5.51 11.88
N VAL A 101 -3.32 -4.52 11.20
CA VAL A 101 -2.37 -3.57 11.77
C VAL A 101 -2.96 -2.16 11.85
N PRO A 102 -2.46 -1.29 12.75
CA PRO A 102 -2.83 0.12 12.73
C PRO A 102 -2.48 0.80 11.39
N ASP A 103 -3.20 1.88 11.07
CA ASP A 103 -2.85 2.76 9.96
C ASP A 103 -1.43 3.34 10.14
N HIS A 104 -0.72 3.54 9.02
CA HIS A 104 0.71 3.90 8.97
C HIS A 104 1.66 2.94 9.70
N THR A 105 1.32 1.65 9.74
CA THR A 105 2.24 0.63 10.24
C THR A 105 3.33 0.36 9.21
N LYS A 106 4.59 0.46 9.65
CA LYS A 106 5.75 0.17 8.80
C LYS A 106 6.28 -1.23 9.05
N PHE A 107 6.57 -1.94 7.96
CA PHE A 107 7.36 -3.18 7.95
C PHE A 107 8.69 -2.91 7.30
N CYS A 108 9.77 -3.28 7.96
CA CYS A 108 11.13 -3.07 7.49
C CYS A 108 11.91 -4.37 7.41
N VAL A 109 12.80 -4.43 6.43
CA VAL A 109 13.77 -5.52 6.23
C VAL A 109 15.15 -4.91 6.17
N GLU A 110 16.10 -5.53 6.86
CA GLU A 110 17.53 -5.23 6.79
C GLU A 110 18.30 -6.47 6.36
N ALA A 111 19.23 -6.32 5.42
CA ALA A 111 20.22 -7.34 5.09
C ALA A 111 21.53 -7.02 5.81
N TRP A 112 22.04 -8.00 6.55
CA TRP A 112 23.29 -7.91 7.30
C TRP A 112 24.26 -8.98 6.81
N GLU A 113 25.27 -8.56 6.05
CA GLU A 113 26.34 -9.40 5.54
C GLU A 113 27.42 -9.62 6.60
N HIS A 114 27.96 -10.83 6.68
CA HIS A 114 29.05 -11.21 7.57
C HIS A 114 30.35 -11.26 6.75
N ILE A 115 31.29 -10.37 7.06
CA ILE A 115 32.58 -10.25 6.37
C ILE A 115 33.68 -10.27 7.44
N ASN A 116 34.54 -11.29 7.42
CA ASN A 116 35.68 -11.40 8.36
C ASN A 116 35.28 -11.10 9.82
N ASP A 117 34.27 -11.80 10.32
CA ASP A 117 33.67 -11.65 11.66
C ASP A 117 32.98 -10.30 11.96
N GLN A 118 32.92 -9.39 11.00
CA GLN A 118 32.17 -8.14 11.11
C GLN A 118 30.80 -8.26 10.45
N LYS A 119 29.79 -7.61 11.04
CA LYS A 119 28.46 -7.47 10.45
C LYS A 119 28.35 -6.12 9.75
N ARG A 120 28.05 -6.12 8.45
CA ARG A 120 27.82 -4.92 7.64
C ARG A 120 26.39 -4.91 7.13
N GLN A 121 25.68 -3.81 7.35
CA GLN A 121 24.38 -3.62 6.72
C GLN A 121 24.56 -3.35 5.23
N VAL A 122 23.94 -4.16 4.38
CA VAL A 122 24.07 -4.11 2.91
C VAL A 122 22.75 -3.80 2.20
N GLY A 123 21.67 -3.65 2.97
CA GLY A 123 20.36 -3.23 2.46
C GLY A 123 19.42 -2.90 3.59
N ARG A 124 18.55 -1.92 3.37
CA ARG A 124 17.43 -1.59 4.25
C ARG A 124 16.29 -1.00 3.45
N THR A 125 15.11 -1.54 3.62
CA THR A 125 13.90 -1.01 2.99
C THR A 125 12.70 -1.20 3.89
N CYS A 126 11.68 -0.37 3.72
CA CYS A 126 10.44 -0.42 4.49
C CYS A 126 9.22 -0.17 3.60
N VAL A 127 8.10 -0.80 3.94
CA VAL A 127 6.78 -0.56 3.37
C VAL A 127 5.89 0.05 4.45
N ASP A 128 5.17 1.12 4.11
CA ASP A 128 4.16 1.76 4.96
C ASP A 128 2.77 1.30 4.56
N ILE A 129 2.03 0.69 5.50
CA ILE A 129 0.66 0.23 5.29
C ILE A 129 -0.29 1.33 5.70
N HIS A 130 -1.14 1.76 4.76
CA HIS A 130 -2.11 2.82 4.99
C HIS A 130 -3.44 2.55 4.27
N ALA A 131 -4.52 3.08 4.85
CA ALA A 131 -5.89 2.92 4.35
C ALA A 131 -6.30 3.98 3.30
#